data_AF-A0A7L1Z412-F1
#
_entry.id   AF-A0A7L1Z412-F1
#
_cell.length_a   1.000
_cell.length_b   1.000
_cell.length_c   1.000
_cell.angle_alpha   90.00
_cell.angle_beta   90.00
_cell.angle_gamma   90.00
#
_symmetry.space_group_name_H-M   'P 1'
#
loop_
_entity.id
_entity.type
_entity.pdbx_description
1 polymer ?
#
loop_
_entity_poly.entity_id
_entity_poly.type
_entity_poly.pdbx_seq_one_letter_code
_entity_poly.pdbx_strand_id
1 'polypeptide(L)'
;SGQFNEDMIPTVGFNMRKITKGNVTIKVKCRCYCWYMVDAADQEKIEASKNELHNLLDKPQLQGIPVLVLGNKRDLPGALDEKELIEKMNLSAIQDREICCYSISCKEKDNIDITLQWLIQHSKSR
;
A
#
# COMPACT_ATOMS: atom_id res chain seq x y z
N SER A 1 -21.18 -0.40 8.13
CA SER A 1 -20.97 0.95 7.57
C SER A 1 -19.82 1.62 8.30
N GLY A 2 -18.56 1.27 7.96
CA GLY A 2 -17.38 1.87 8.58
C GLY A 2 -17.04 3.19 7.90
N GLN A 3 -17.16 4.31 8.64
CA GLN A 3 -16.81 5.63 8.15
C GLN A 3 -15.28 5.77 8.02
N PHE A 4 -14.83 6.39 6.95
CA PHE A 4 -13.43 6.75 6.73
C PHE A 4 -13.14 8.06 7.46
N ASN A 5 -12.11 8.08 8.31
CA ASN A 5 -11.60 9.34 8.87
C ASN A 5 -10.44 9.83 7.99
N GLU A 6 -10.61 11.03 7.43
CA GLU A 6 -9.58 11.74 6.69
C GLU A 6 -8.86 12.69 7.63
N ASP A 7 -7.70 12.28 8.14
CA ASP A 7 -6.84 13.17 8.93
C ASP A 7 -5.81 13.82 8.01
N MET A 8 -5.89 15.15 7.88
CA MET A 8 -4.88 15.96 7.20
C MET A 8 -3.67 16.11 8.12
N ILE A 9 -2.52 15.55 7.74
CA ILE A 9 -1.30 15.64 8.53
C ILE A 9 -0.58 16.94 8.17
N PRO A 10 -0.33 17.86 9.13
CA PRO A 10 0.39 19.09 8.86
C PRO A 10 1.87 18.76 8.63
N THR A 11 2.30 18.73 7.37
CA THR A 11 3.73 18.64 7.05
C THR A 11 4.07 19.67 5.98
N VAL A 12 5.08 20.49 6.29
CA VAL A 12 5.59 21.55 5.43
C VAL A 12 5.90 20.99 4.04
N GLY A 13 5.13 21.41 3.04
CA GLY A 13 5.42 21.17 1.62
C GLY A 13 4.67 20.03 0.91
N PHE A 14 3.89 19.17 1.59
CA PHE A 14 3.16 18.09 0.90
C PHE A 14 1.79 17.83 1.51
N ASN A 15 0.71 18.09 0.75
CA ASN A 15 -0.65 17.71 1.13
C ASN A 15 -0.79 16.17 1.15
N MET A 16 -0.54 15.57 2.30
CA MET A 16 -0.67 14.13 2.55
C MET A 16 -1.99 13.87 3.30
N ARG A 17 -2.91 13.16 2.64
CA ARG A 17 -4.14 12.67 3.29
C ARG A 17 -3.92 11.25 3.77
N LYS A 18 -4.05 11.02 5.07
CA LYS A 18 -4.04 9.67 5.64
C LYS A 18 -5.48 9.16 5.66
N ILE A 19 -5.76 8.15 4.84
CA ILE A 19 -7.03 7.41 4.87
C ILE A 19 -6.79 6.17 5.72
N THR A 20 -7.50 6.05 6.82
CA THR A 20 -7.45 4.87 7.69
C THR A 20 -8.80 4.15 7.65
N LYS A 21 -8.78 2.84 7.45
CA LYS A 21 -9.95 1.96 7.59
C LYS A 21 -9.49 0.65 8.23
N GLY A 22 -10.06 0.28 9.38
CA GLY A 22 -9.63 -0.92 10.10
C GLY A 22 -8.14 -0.90 10.46
N ASN A 23 -7.43 -2.00 10.18
CA ASN A 23 -5.97 -2.12 10.41
C ASN A 23 -5.14 -1.52 9.27
N VAL A 24 -5.78 -0.93 8.27
CA VAL A 24 -5.16 -0.51 7.02
C VAL A 24 -5.00 1.00 7.01
N THR A 25 -3.76 1.44 6.78
CA THR A 25 -3.41 2.85 6.66
C THR A 25 -2.90 3.12 5.25
N ILE A 26 -3.50 4.10 4.60
CA ILE A 26 -3.15 4.52 3.24
C ILE A 26 -2.83 6.00 3.28
N LYS A 27 -1.66 6.37 2.80
CA LYS A 27 -1.27 7.78 2.71
C LYS A 27 -1.35 8.22 1.26
N VAL A 28 -2.36 9.00 0.93
CA VAL A 28 -2.59 9.60 -0.39
C VAL A 28 -1.86 10.94 -0.43
N LYS A 29 -0.74 11.02 -1.17
CA LYS A 29 -0.18 12.31 -1.61
C LYS A 29 -0.92 12.77 -2.86
N CYS A 30 -1.01 14.08 -3.08
CA CYS A 30 -1.57 14.66 -4.30
C CYS A 30 -1.01 14.01 -5.58
N ARG A 31 -1.88 13.24 -6.26
CA ARG A 31 -1.92 12.80 -7.68
C ARG A 31 -0.75 12.03 -8.31
N CYS A 32 0.26 11.56 -7.57
CA CYS A 32 1.37 10.84 -8.22
C CYS A 32 1.34 9.31 -8.01
N TYR A 33 1.09 8.85 -6.78
CA TYR A 33 1.03 7.42 -6.45
C TYR A 33 0.31 7.21 -5.11
N CYS A 34 -0.14 5.97 -4.88
CA CYS A 34 -0.65 5.48 -3.61
C CYS A 34 0.22 4.32 -3.13
N TRP A 35 0.29 4.12 -1.81
CA TRP A 35 0.91 2.92 -1.26
C TRP A 35 0.03 2.34 -0.16
N TYR A 36 0.05 1.01 -0.06
CA TYR A 36 -0.80 0.20 0.80
C TYR A 36 0.07 -0.77 1.57
N MET A 37 0.00 -0.72 2.90
CA MET A 37 0.85 -1.56 3.75
C MET A 37 0.04 -2.68 4.38
N VAL A 38 0.55 -3.90 4.28
CA VAL A 38 0.01 -5.10 4.94
C VAL A 38 1.04 -5.69 5.88
N ASP A 39 0.54 -6.39 6.90
CA ASP A 39 1.38 -7.23 7.75
C ASP A 39 1.52 -8.60 7.08
N ALA A 40 2.69 -8.90 6.53
CA ALA A 40 2.92 -10.14 5.80
C ALA A 40 2.94 -11.36 6.73
N ALA A 41 3.18 -11.18 8.05
CA ALA A 41 3.20 -12.25 9.03
C ALA A 41 1.81 -12.60 9.58
N ASP A 42 0.83 -11.71 9.41
CA ASP A 42 -0.54 -11.89 9.90
C ASP A 42 -1.46 -12.39 8.77
N GLN A 43 -1.31 -13.69 8.45
CA GLN A 43 -2.01 -14.30 7.32
C GLN A 43 -3.55 -14.31 7.48
N GLU A 44 -4.06 -14.31 8.71
CA GLU A 44 -5.50 -14.28 9.00
C GLU A 44 -6.15 -12.99 8.51
N LYS A 45 -5.40 -11.88 8.49
CA LYS A 45 -5.89 -10.57 8.06
C LYS A 45 -5.70 -10.29 6.57
N ILE A 46 -5.02 -11.17 5.84
CA ILE A 46 -4.71 -10.95 4.42
C ILE A 46 -5.98 -10.90 3.58
N GLU A 47 -6.94 -11.81 3.80
CA GLU A 47 -8.19 -11.82 3.04
C GLU A 47 -9.03 -10.57 3.31
N ALA A 48 -9.08 -10.11 4.57
CA ALA A 48 -9.74 -8.85 4.91
C ALA A 48 -9.04 -7.64 4.23
N SER A 49 -7.71 -7.60 4.27
CA SER A 49 -6.90 -6.52 3.69
C SER A 49 -7.04 -6.48 2.17
N LYS A 50 -7.02 -7.63 1.50
CA LYS A 50 -7.33 -7.78 0.07
C LYS A 50 -8.66 -7.12 -0.25
N ASN A 51 -9.73 -7.54 0.41
CA ASN A 51 -11.07 -7.00 0.14
C ASN A 51 -11.11 -5.48 0.36
N GLU A 52 -10.43 -4.96 1.37
CA GLU A 52 -10.34 -3.52 1.60
C GLU A 52 -9.54 -2.77 0.53
N LEU A 53 -8.43 -3.34 0.05
CA LEU A 53 -7.63 -2.79 -1.05
C LEU A 53 -8.48 -2.68 -2.31
N HIS A 54 -9.10 -3.78 -2.77
CA HIS A 54 -9.92 -3.79 -3.98
C HIS A 54 -11.07 -2.78 -3.89
N ASN A 55 -11.82 -2.78 -2.78
CA ASN A 55 -12.89 -1.79 -2.54
C ASN A 55 -12.41 -0.33 -2.53
N LEU A 56 -11.16 -0.09 -2.13
CA LEU A 56 -10.59 1.25 -2.16
C LEU A 56 -10.21 1.64 -3.59
N LEU A 57 -9.56 0.74 -4.34
CA LEU A 57 -9.11 1.02 -5.71
C LEU A 57 -10.27 1.21 -6.69
N ASP A 58 -11.44 0.64 -6.38
CA ASP A 58 -12.71 0.90 -7.09
C ASP A 58 -13.22 2.34 -6.96
N LYS A 59 -12.68 3.13 -6.02
CA LYS A 59 -13.11 4.53 -5.86
C LYS A 59 -12.66 5.37 -7.07
N PRO A 60 -13.56 6.14 -7.72
CA PRO A 60 -13.22 6.97 -8.89
C PRO A 60 -12.08 7.96 -8.64
N GLN A 61 -11.90 8.40 -7.39
CA GLN A 61 -10.86 9.34 -6.98
C GLN A 61 -9.44 8.76 -7.09
N LEU A 62 -9.32 7.42 -7.13
CA LEU A 62 -8.05 6.70 -7.23
C LEU A 62 -7.83 6.08 -8.61
N GLN A 63 -8.75 6.26 -9.56
CA GLN A 63 -8.66 5.65 -10.88
C GLN A 63 -7.34 6.02 -11.57
N GLY A 64 -6.63 5.01 -12.08
CA GLY A 64 -5.36 5.18 -12.80
C GLY A 64 -4.16 5.63 -11.95
N ILE A 65 -4.33 5.81 -10.64
CA ILE A 65 -3.20 6.15 -9.76
C ILE A 65 -2.36 4.88 -9.51
N PRO A 66 -1.04 4.91 -9.77
CA PRO A 66 -0.13 3.79 -9.46
C PRO A 66 -0.18 3.40 -7.99
N VAL A 67 -0.11 2.10 -7.70
CA VAL A 67 -0.21 1.56 -6.34
C VAL A 67 1.02 0.72 -6.00
N LEU A 68 1.62 1.01 -4.85
CA LEU A 68 2.67 0.18 -4.25
C LEU A 68 2.14 -0.56 -3.03
N VAL A 69 2.10 -1.90 -3.09
CA VAL A 69 1.76 -2.77 -1.96
C VAL A 69 3.04 -3.16 -1.22
N LEU A 70 3.08 -2.91 0.08
CA LEU A 70 4.23 -3.22 0.94
C LEU A 70 3.83 -4.28 1.97
N GLY A 71 4.35 -5.50 1.80
CA GLY A 71 4.28 -6.57 2.79
C GLY A 71 5.33 -6.36 3.87
N ASN A 72 4.94 -5.75 4.99
CA ASN A 72 5.85 -5.47 6.09
C ASN A 72 6.01 -6.68 7.03
N LYS A 73 7.05 -6.65 7.87
CA LYS A 73 7.42 -7.69 8.85
C LYS A 73 7.97 -8.97 8.24
N ARG A 74 8.67 -8.85 7.09
CA ARG A 74 9.40 -9.96 6.47
C ARG A 74 10.38 -10.67 7.41
N ASP A 75 10.85 -9.98 8.45
CA ASP A 75 11.73 -10.53 9.48
C ASP A 75 11.09 -11.61 10.37
N LEU A 76 9.75 -11.71 10.38
CA LEU A 76 9.05 -12.69 11.20
C LEU A 76 8.89 -14.04 10.51
N PRO A 77 8.97 -15.16 11.27
CA PRO A 77 8.73 -16.49 10.70
C PRO A 77 7.28 -16.60 10.20
N GLY A 78 7.11 -17.17 9.01
CA GLY A 78 5.79 -17.30 8.37
C GLY A 78 5.29 -16.04 7.68
N ALA A 79 6.12 -15.00 7.56
CA ALA A 79 5.82 -13.83 6.73
C ALA A 79 5.77 -14.21 5.25
N LEU A 80 4.73 -13.73 4.57
CA LEU A 80 4.53 -13.97 3.14
C LEU A 80 5.60 -13.25 2.32
N ASP A 81 6.11 -13.96 1.31
CA ASP A 81 6.97 -13.34 0.31
C ASP A 81 6.16 -12.53 -0.71
N GLU A 82 6.87 -11.88 -1.64
CA GLU A 82 6.23 -11.03 -2.66
C GLU A 82 5.27 -11.82 -3.56
N LYS A 83 5.62 -13.05 -3.95
CA LYS A 83 4.80 -13.87 -4.85
C LYS A 83 3.53 -14.32 -4.14
N GLU A 84 3.67 -14.78 -2.91
CA GLU A 84 2.54 -15.20 -2.07
C GLU A 84 1.60 -14.03 -1.79
N LEU A 85 2.12 -12.82 -1.58
CA LEU A 85 1.30 -11.62 -1.43
C LEU A 85 0.54 -11.26 -2.71
N ILE A 86 1.20 -11.31 -3.86
CA ILE A 86 0.56 -11.05 -5.16
C ILE A 86 -0.60 -12.02 -5.39
N GLU A 87 -0.39 -13.30 -5.12
CA GLU A 87 -1.41 -14.35 -5.26
C GLU A 87 -2.55 -14.16 -4.25
N LYS A 88 -2.24 -14.09 -2.94
CA LYS A 88 -3.26 -14.01 -1.89
C LYS A 88 -4.06 -12.72 -1.93
N MET A 89 -3.44 -11.59 -2.27
CA MET A 89 -4.13 -10.31 -2.43
C MET A 89 -4.76 -10.13 -3.82
N ASN A 90 -4.59 -11.11 -4.72
CA ASN A 90 -5.11 -11.09 -6.07
C ASN A 90 -4.75 -9.79 -6.82
N LEU A 91 -3.48 -9.37 -6.73
CA LEU A 91 -3.02 -8.12 -7.31
C LEU A 91 -3.03 -8.15 -8.84
N SER A 92 -2.86 -9.33 -9.44
CA SER A 92 -2.91 -9.56 -10.89
C SER A 92 -4.27 -9.26 -11.53
N ALA A 93 -5.35 -9.19 -10.73
CA ALA A 93 -6.68 -8.81 -11.21
C ALA A 93 -6.81 -7.29 -11.45
N ILE A 94 -5.91 -6.49 -10.89
CA ILE A 94 -5.90 -5.03 -11.05
C ILE A 94 -5.10 -4.70 -12.31
N GLN A 95 -5.81 -4.32 -13.38
CA GLN A 95 -5.21 -4.03 -14.69
C GLN A 95 -5.41 -2.57 -15.15
N ASP A 96 -6.15 -1.77 -14.39
CA ASP A 96 -6.50 -0.39 -14.73
C ASP A 96 -5.44 0.64 -14.32
N ARG A 97 -4.33 0.18 -13.73
CA ARG A 97 -3.23 0.99 -13.19
C ARG A 97 -1.96 0.17 -13.07
N GLU A 98 -0.83 0.86 -12.88
CA GLU A 98 0.40 0.21 -12.44
C GLU A 98 0.26 -0.25 -10.98
N ILE A 99 0.65 -1.50 -10.72
CA ILE A 99 0.73 -2.06 -9.38
C ILE A 99 2.08 -2.75 -9.17
N CYS A 100 2.72 -2.48 -8.04
CA CYS A 100 3.95 -3.13 -7.62
C CYS A 100 3.78 -3.69 -6.21
N CYS A 101 4.46 -4.78 -5.89
CA CYS A 101 4.46 -5.37 -4.56
C CYS A 101 5.91 -5.57 -4.10
N TYR A 102 6.24 -5.18 -2.87
CA TYR A 102 7.53 -5.50 -2.25
C TYR A 102 7.32 -6.07 -0.85
N SER A 103 8.11 -7.08 -0.51
CA SER A 103 8.20 -7.61 0.86
C SER A 103 9.36 -6.94 1.60
N ILE A 104 9.04 -6.20 2.66
CA ILE A 104 9.95 -5.31 3.39
C ILE A 104 10.02 -5.67 4.88
N SER A 105 11.09 -5.23 5.54
CA SER A 105 11.12 -5.14 7.00
C SER A 105 11.47 -3.73 7.43
N CYS A 106 10.50 -3.01 8.00
CA CYS A 106 10.77 -1.72 8.63
C CYS A 106 11.69 -1.84 9.85
N LYS A 107 11.72 -3.01 10.50
CA LYS A 107 12.52 -3.27 11.70
C LYS A 107 13.99 -3.46 11.35
N GLU A 108 14.27 -4.36 10.40
CA GLU A 108 15.63 -4.66 9.93
C GLU A 108 16.11 -3.73 8.80
N LYS A 109 15.24 -2.83 8.35
CA LYS A 109 15.45 -1.90 7.21
C LYS A 109 15.69 -2.63 5.89
N ASP A 110 15.12 -3.82 5.73
CA ASP A 110 15.20 -4.62 4.51
C ASP A 110 14.24 -4.08 3.43
N ASN A 111 14.73 -3.95 2.20
CA ASN A 111 14.02 -3.45 1.01
C ASN A 111 13.39 -2.05 1.14
N ILE A 112 13.86 -1.25 2.10
CA ILE A 112 13.40 0.14 2.28
C ILE A 112 13.97 1.05 1.19
N ASP A 113 15.20 0.80 0.77
CA ASP A 113 15.88 1.51 -0.31
C ASP A 113 15.17 1.35 -1.66
N ILE A 114 14.82 0.13 -2.07
CA ILE A 114 14.07 -0.11 -3.31
C ILE A 114 12.67 0.51 -3.25
N THR A 115 12.04 0.49 -2.07
CA THR A 115 10.75 1.15 -1.83
C THR A 115 10.89 2.66 -2.03
N LEU A 116 11.92 3.28 -1.46
CA LEU A 116 12.20 4.71 -1.63
C LEU A 116 12.52 5.05 -3.09
N GLN A 117 13.28 4.21 -3.80
CA GLN A 117 13.57 4.41 -5.21
C GLN A 117 12.29 4.41 -6.05
N TRP A 118 11.38 3.46 -5.82
CA TRP A 118 10.09 3.42 -6.50
C TRP A 118 9.29 4.70 -6.24
N LEU A 119 9.23 5.14 -4.98
CA LEU A 119 8.52 6.37 -4.60
C LEU A 119 9.15 7.61 -5.25
N ILE A 120 10.47 7.69 -5.32
CA ILE A 120 11.19 8.81 -5.94
C ILE A 120 10.91 8.84 -7.45
N GLN A 121 11.00 7.69 -8.13
CA GLN A 121 10.69 7.57 -9.55
C GLN A 121 9.27 8.06 -9.85
N HIS A 122 8.29 7.66 -9.03
CA HIS A 122 6.89 8.03 -9.20
C HIS A 122 6.54 9.43 -8.66
N SER A 123 7.44 10.06 -7.89
CA SER A 123 7.28 11.45 -7.45
C SER A 123 7.69 12.48 -8.48
N LYS A 124 8.53 12.09 -9.45
CA LYS A 124 9.06 12.97 -10.51
C LYS A 124 8.21 12.96 -11.77
N SER A 125 7.26 12.05 -11.88
CA SER A 125 6.29 11.96 -12.98
C SER A 125 5.19 13.01 -12.82
N ARG A 126 5.58 14.29 -12.76
CA ARG A 126 4.87 15.49 -13.24
C ARG A 126 5.63 16.76 -12.90
#